data_AF-D2QVJ0-F1
#
_entry.id   AF-D2QVJ0-F1
#
_cell.length_a   1.000
_cell.length_b   1.000
_cell.length_c   1.000
_cell.angle_alpha   90.00
_cell.angle_beta   90.00
_cell.angle_gamma   90.00
#
_symmetry.space_group_name_H-M   'P 1'
#
loop_
_entity.id
_entity.type
_entity.pdbx_description
1 polymer ?
#
loop_
_entity_poly.entity_id
_entity_poly.type
_entity_poly.pdbx_seq_one_letter_code
_entity_poly.pdbx_strand_id
1 'polypeptide(L)'
;MNSGLTIVPVKGLTNIGLVERIRHELSEAGFRVTAIRPGRITLQQTGSWLNLEPLLGAWGVFLLDEREQQVIEHAKNGLANSLAQRSLPLRSLLKHLREQTRCPYEQLNDLFLATEGMTFGRYVVLQRLDKVIERLTYSNATITEIARQTGYRNEAHLIRHLDAERGLPPAHFLALRDTRMGQEPHRLVMAPVGIN
;
A
#
# COMPACT_ATOMS: atom_id res chain seq x y z
N MET A 1 -28.11 8.40 12.62
CA MET A 1 -27.20 7.48 13.35
C MET A 1 -26.14 7.00 12.37
N ASN A 2 -24.94 7.59 12.39
CA ASN A 2 -23.83 7.12 11.56
C ASN A 2 -23.40 5.75 12.05
N SER A 3 -23.87 4.71 11.35
CA SER A 3 -23.37 3.35 11.51
C SER A 3 -21.99 3.27 10.88
N GLY A 4 -20.95 3.74 11.58
CA GLY A 4 -19.57 3.61 11.13
C GLY A 4 -19.18 2.14 11.03
N LEU A 5 -18.62 1.75 9.89
CA LEU A 5 -17.92 0.48 9.76
C LEU A 5 -16.51 0.65 10.35
N THR A 6 -16.16 -0.23 11.28
CA THR A 6 -14.82 -0.29 11.88
C THR A 6 -14.11 -1.53 11.35
N ILE A 7 -12.91 -1.33 10.81
CA ILE A 7 -12.02 -2.42 10.40
C ILE A 7 -11.08 -2.71 11.56
N VAL A 8 -11.05 -3.96 11.99
CA VAL A 8 -10.22 -4.47 13.07
C VAL A 8 -9.17 -5.39 12.47
N PRO A 9 -7.90 -4.97 12.39
CA PRO A 9 -6.79 -5.83 11.99
C PRO A 9 -6.54 -6.90 13.05
N VAL A 10 -6.41 -8.16 12.63
CA VAL A 10 -6.21 -9.31 13.51
C VAL A 10 -5.19 -10.28 12.93
N LYS A 11 -4.57 -11.07 13.80
CA LYS A 11 -3.72 -12.22 13.46
C LYS A 11 -4.35 -13.52 13.97
N GLY A 12 -3.98 -14.64 13.36
CA GLY A 12 -4.47 -15.97 13.76
C GLY A 12 -5.72 -16.47 13.04
N LEU A 13 -6.24 -15.73 12.05
CA LEU A 13 -7.32 -16.21 11.17
C LEU A 13 -6.78 -17.23 10.16
N THR A 14 -6.68 -18.49 10.57
CA THR A 14 -5.96 -19.54 9.82
C THR A 14 -6.81 -20.40 8.90
N ASN A 15 -8.13 -20.51 9.14
CA ASN A 15 -9.00 -21.38 8.34
C ASN A 15 -10.49 -20.96 8.38
N ILE A 16 -11.28 -21.52 7.48
CA ILE A 16 -12.71 -21.19 7.29
C ILE A 16 -13.55 -21.58 8.53
N GLY A 17 -13.26 -22.72 9.17
CA GLY A 17 -13.99 -23.17 10.35
C GLY A 17 -13.83 -22.20 11.53
N LEU A 18 -12.62 -21.69 11.73
CA LEU A 18 -12.34 -20.66 12.72
C LEU A 18 -13.08 -19.35 12.42
N VAL A 19 -13.12 -18.94 11.14
CA VAL A 19 -13.84 -17.73 10.70
C VAL A 19 -15.33 -17.82 11.02
N GLU A 20 -15.98 -18.93 10.72
CA GLU A 20 -17.42 -19.10 11.00
C GLU A 20 -17.68 -19.16 12.51
N ARG A 21 -16.79 -19.79 13.28
CA ARG A 21 -16.91 -19.78 14.74
C ARG A 21 -16.81 -18.38 15.32
N ILE A 22 -15.79 -17.61 14.92
CA ILE A 22 -15.62 -16.22 15.37
C ILE A 22 -16.81 -15.35 14.99
N ARG A 23 -17.38 -15.53 13.79
CA ARG A 23 -18.60 -14.82 13.37
C ARG A 23 -19.75 -15.07 14.35
N HIS A 24 -19.97 -16.33 14.71
CA HIS A 24 -21.02 -16.71 15.65
C HIS A 24 -20.78 -16.07 17.02
N GLU A 25 -19.59 -16.26 17.60
CA GLU A 25 -19.23 -15.74 18.93
C GLU A 25 -19.35 -14.21 19.02
N LEU A 26 -18.87 -13.50 17.99
CA LEU A 26 -19.01 -12.04 17.91
C LEU A 26 -20.48 -11.60 17.85
N SER A 27 -21.32 -12.35 17.13
CA SER A 27 -22.75 -12.05 17.02
C SER A 27 -23.47 -12.25 18.35
N GLU A 28 -23.18 -13.33 19.06
CA GLU A 28 -23.70 -13.60 20.42
C GLU A 28 -23.25 -12.52 21.43
N ALA A 29 -22.04 -11.98 21.26
CA ALA A 29 -21.53 -10.87 22.05
C ALA A 29 -22.07 -9.49 21.64
N GLY A 30 -22.99 -9.42 20.67
CA GLY A 30 -23.66 -8.18 20.24
C GLY A 30 -22.90 -7.38 19.16
N PHE A 31 -21.82 -7.92 18.59
CA PHE A 31 -21.14 -7.30 17.46
C PHE A 31 -21.79 -7.70 16.14
N ARG A 32 -22.12 -6.70 15.31
CA ARG A 32 -22.60 -6.94 13.95
C ARG A 32 -21.42 -7.09 12.99
N VAL A 33 -21.08 -8.34 12.66
CA VAL A 33 -20.01 -8.68 11.71
C VAL A 33 -20.49 -8.47 10.26
N THR A 34 -19.90 -7.52 9.57
CA THR A 34 -20.21 -7.23 8.15
C THR A 34 -19.37 -8.07 7.20
N ALA A 35 -18.10 -8.27 7.52
CA ALA A 35 -17.20 -9.11 6.72
C ALA A 35 -16.06 -9.66 7.59
N ILE A 36 -15.56 -10.84 7.23
CA ILE A 36 -14.29 -11.38 7.72
C ILE A 36 -13.45 -11.68 6.48
N ARG A 37 -12.24 -11.15 6.43
CA ARG A 37 -11.26 -11.37 5.36
C ARG A 37 -9.94 -11.81 6.01
N PRO A 38 -8.99 -12.37 5.24
CA PRO A 38 -7.67 -12.68 5.78
C PRO A 38 -7.07 -11.50 6.55
N GLY A 39 -6.75 -11.73 7.82
CA GLY A 39 -6.17 -10.73 8.73
C GLY A 39 -7.09 -9.60 9.20
N ARG A 40 -8.39 -9.55 8.86
CA ARG A 40 -9.25 -8.43 9.28
C ARG A 40 -10.71 -8.80 9.49
N ILE A 41 -11.34 -8.11 10.43
CA ILE A 41 -12.77 -8.22 10.72
C ILE A 41 -13.40 -6.84 10.53
N THR A 42 -14.50 -6.75 9.79
CA THR A 42 -15.27 -5.52 9.61
C THR A 42 -16.53 -5.60 10.46
N LEU A 43 -16.64 -4.69 11.42
CA LEU A 43 -17.74 -4.60 12.37
C LEU A 43 -18.54 -3.33 12.10
N GLN A 44 -19.85 -3.40 12.24
CA GLN A 44 -20.68 -2.21 12.41
C GLN A 44 -20.74 -1.89 13.91
N GLN A 45 -20.59 -0.61 14.28
CA GLN A 45 -20.48 -0.19 15.69
C GLN A 45 -21.76 -0.49 16.50
N THR A 46 -21.84 -1.69 17.08
CA THR A 46 -23.02 -2.15 17.85
C THR A 46 -22.70 -2.79 19.21
N GLY A 47 -21.46 -3.18 19.49
CA GLY A 47 -21.07 -3.90 20.71
C GLY A 47 -20.08 -3.15 21.62
N SER A 48 -19.83 -3.68 22.82
CA SER A 48 -18.82 -3.16 23.75
C SER A 48 -17.43 -3.63 23.35
N TRP A 49 -16.56 -2.71 22.92
CA TRP A 49 -15.18 -2.98 22.51
C TRP A 49 -14.33 -3.65 23.61
N LEU A 50 -14.71 -3.48 24.88
CA LEU A 50 -14.00 -4.08 26.02
C LEU A 50 -13.98 -5.62 25.97
N ASN A 51 -15.00 -6.23 25.37
CA ASN A 51 -15.13 -7.69 25.30
C ASN A 51 -14.53 -8.29 24.03
N LEU A 52 -14.05 -7.47 23.08
CA LEU A 52 -13.59 -7.94 21.79
C LEU A 52 -12.29 -8.74 21.89
N GLU A 53 -11.27 -8.18 22.52
CA GLU A 53 -9.96 -8.82 22.68
C GLU A 53 -10.04 -10.15 23.43
N PRO A 54 -10.69 -10.23 24.61
CA PRO A 54 -10.84 -11.50 25.33
C PRO A 54 -11.58 -12.57 24.52
N LEU A 55 -12.63 -12.17 23.80
CA LEU A 55 -13.42 -13.07 22.97
C LEU A 55 -12.57 -13.65 21.83
N LEU A 56 -11.86 -12.80 21.09
CA LEU A 56 -10.99 -13.27 20.01
C LEU A 56 -9.85 -14.15 20.55
N GLY A 57 -9.27 -13.75 21.68
CA GLY A 57 -8.15 -14.45 22.32
C GLY A 57 -8.51 -15.89 22.74
N ALA A 58 -9.76 -16.13 23.15
CA ALA A 58 -10.26 -17.47 23.47
C ALA A 58 -10.20 -18.44 22.26
N TRP A 59 -10.15 -17.90 21.04
CA TRP A 59 -10.06 -18.64 19.79
C TRP A 59 -8.68 -18.54 19.11
N GLY A 60 -7.67 -18.03 19.82
CA GLY A 60 -6.33 -17.86 19.28
C GLY A 60 -6.22 -16.76 18.23
N VAL A 61 -7.17 -15.82 18.20
CA VAL A 61 -7.14 -14.64 17.34
C VAL A 61 -6.83 -13.42 18.18
N PHE A 62 -5.92 -12.58 17.69
CA PHE A 62 -5.42 -11.44 18.46
C PHE A 62 -5.47 -10.18 17.61
N LEU A 63 -5.69 -9.03 18.26
CA LEU A 63 -5.47 -7.75 17.60
C LEU A 63 -3.98 -7.58 17.28
N LEU A 64 -3.69 -6.71 16.30
CA LEU A 64 -2.31 -6.33 16.05
C LEU A 64 -1.77 -5.47 17.20
N ASP A 65 -0.57 -5.80 17.65
CA ASP A 65 0.11 -5.05 18.70
C ASP A 65 0.90 -3.86 18.15
N GLU A 66 1.42 -3.01 19.05
CA GLU A 66 2.18 -1.82 18.69
C GLU A 66 3.44 -2.16 17.88
N ARG A 67 4.11 -3.27 18.19
CA ARG A 67 5.30 -3.71 17.46
C ARG A 67 4.95 -4.08 16.02
N GLU A 68 3.84 -4.75 15.81
CA GLU A 68 3.35 -5.11 14.47
C GLU A 68 2.98 -3.87 13.64
N GLN A 69 2.36 -2.88 14.27
CA GLN A 69 2.09 -1.58 13.64
C GLN A 69 3.40 -0.86 13.26
N GLN A 70 4.38 -0.85 14.15
CA GLN A 70 5.71 -0.27 13.88
C GLN A 70 6.42 -0.98 12.71
N VAL A 71 6.30 -2.31 12.59
CA VAL A 71 6.86 -3.06 11.45
C VAL A 71 6.22 -2.62 10.13
N ILE A 72 4.90 -2.45 10.11
CA ILE A 72 4.17 -2.00 8.91
C ILE A 72 4.62 -0.60 8.51
N GLU A 73 4.66 0.34 9.44
CA GLU A 73 5.08 1.72 9.16
C GLU A 73 6.55 1.78 8.75
N HIS A 74 7.42 0.98 9.36
CA HIS A 74 8.82 0.88 8.94
C HIS A 74 8.94 0.33 7.51
N ALA A 75 8.14 -0.68 7.13
CA ALA A 75 8.10 -1.21 5.78
C ALA A 75 7.65 -0.17 4.75
N LYS A 76 6.58 0.58 5.05
CA LYS A 76 6.04 1.66 4.20
C LYS A 76 7.05 2.79 4.02
N ASN A 77 7.65 3.26 5.11
CA ASN A 77 8.67 4.31 5.08
C ASN A 77 9.92 3.85 4.33
N GLY A 78 10.37 2.61 4.55
CA GLY A 78 11.47 2.00 3.81
C GLY A 78 11.20 1.94 2.31
N LEU A 79 9.96 1.61 1.91
CA LEU A 79 9.53 1.57 0.52
C LEU A 79 9.53 2.96 -0.10
N ALA A 80 8.92 3.95 0.55
CA ALA A 80 8.87 5.33 0.08
C ALA A 80 10.30 5.88 -0.13
N ASN A 81 11.18 5.69 0.85
CA ASN A 81 12.58 6.09 0.77
C ASN A 81 13.32 5.36 -0.37
N SER A 82 13.09 4.05 -0.52
CA SER A 82 13.70 3.26 -1.59
C SER A 82 13.25 3.73 -2.98
N LEU A 83 11.96 4.03 -3.18
CA LEU A 83 11.44 4.53 -4.45
C LEU A 83 11.88 5.96 -4.78
N ALA A 84 12.22 6.75 -3.75
CA ALA A 84 12.75 8.10 -3.93
C ALA A 84 14.24 8.11 -4.31
N GLN A 85 15.04 7.26 -3.65
CA GLN A 85 16.51 7.36 -3.68
C GLN A 85 17.19 6.23 -4.48
N ARG A 86 16.50 5.12 -4.73
CA ARG A 86 17.10 3.91 -5.31
C ARG A 86 16.39 3.48 -6.58
N SER A 87 17.17 2.89 -7.48
CA SER A 87 16.72 2.31 -8.74
C SER A 87 16.84 0.77 -8.64
N LEU A 88 15.99 0.15 -7.81
CA LEU A 88 16.06 -1.30 -7.55
C LEU A 88 15.02 -2.07 -8.37
N PRO A 89 15.41 -3.19 -9.03
CA PRO A 89 14.44 -4.15 -9.55
C PRO A 89 13.52 -4.69 -8.45
N LEU A 90 12.29 -5.04 -8.80
CA LEU A 90 11.26 -5.47 -7.82
C LEU A 90 11.75 -6.54 -6.84
N ARG A 91 12.43 -7.58 -7.32
CA ARG A 91 12.96 -8.65 -6.45
C ARG A 91 13.96 -8.12 -5.43
N SER A 92 14.88 -7.26 -5.87
CA SER A 92 15.88 -6.64 -4.99
C SER A 92 15.25 -5.66 -4.01
N LEU A 93 14.22 -4.92 -4.45
CA LEU A 93 13.44 -4.03 -3.59
C LEU A 93 12.73 -4.82 -2.48
N LEU A 94 12.01 -5.90 -2.82
CA LEU A 94 11.35 -6.77 -1.83
C LEU A 94 12.35 -7.39 -0.85
N LYS A 95 13.49 -7.88 -1.36
CA LYS A 95 14.57 -8.41 -0.50
C LYS A 95 15.10 -7.34 0.45
N HIS A 96 15.36 -6.14 -0.06
CA HIS A 96 15.88 -5.03 0.73
C HIS A 96 14.92 -4.62 1.85
N LEU A 97 13.62 -4.47 1.55
CA LEU A 97 12.61 -4.07 2.53
C LEU A 97 12.42 -5.13 3.62
N ARG A 98 12.46 -6.41 3.25
CA ARG A 98 12.44 -7.53 4.21
C ARG A 98 13.64 -7.47 5.17
N GLU A 99 14.84 -7.20 4.64
CA GLU A 99 16.05 -7.09 5.45
C GLU A 99 16.02 -5.88 6.38
N GLN A 100 15.48 -4.74 5.92
CA GLN A 100 15.31 -3.54 6.74
C GLN A 100 14.33 -3.74 7.89
N THR A 101 13.19 -4.39 7.63
CA THR A 101 12.15 -4.66 8.64
C THR A 101 12.53 -5.78 9.60
N ARG A 102 13.53 -6.61 9.26
CA ARG A 102 13.92 -7.83 10.01
C ARG A 102 12.74 -8.77 10.27
N CYS A 103 11.75 -8.75 9.37
CA CYS A 103 10.52 -9.52 9.47
C CYS A 103 10.47 -10.56 8.35
N PRO A 104 10.09 -11.82 8.62
CA PRO A 104 9.86 -12.83 7.59
C PRO A 104 8.83 -12.35 6.56
N TYR A 105 8.99 -12.77 5.30
CA TYR A 105 8.11 -12.33 4.22
C TYR A 105 6.65 -12.78 4.42
N GLU A 106 6.44 -13.97 4.99
CA GLU A 106 5.11 -14.49 5.33
C GLU A 106 4.42 -13.60 6.37
N GLN A 107 5.14 -13.25 7.44
CA GLN A 107 4.61 -12.35 8.45
C GLN A 107 4.32 -10.95 7.88
N LEU A 108 5.18 -10.41 7.00
CA LEU A 108 4.87 -9.16 6.29
C LEU A 108 3.61 -9.27 5.44
N ASN A 109 3.39 -10.39 4.76
CA ASN A 109 2.17 -10.59 3.98
C ASN A 109 0.93 -10.59 4.87
N ASP A 110 0.97 -11.29 6.01
CA ASP A 110 -0.15 -11.35 6.94
C ASP A 110 -0.46 -9.97 7.53
N LEU A 111 0.56 -9.23 7.93
CA LEU A 111 0.43 -7.87 8.45
C LEU A 111 -0.18 -6.92 7.41
N PHE A 112 0.28 -6.97 6.15
CA PHE A 112 -0.27 -6.13 5.08
C PHE A 112 -1.68 -6.57 4.65
N LEU A 113 -2.00 -7.86 4.67
CA LEU A 113 -3.38 -8.33 4.46
C LEU A 113 -4.29 -7.81 5.57
N ALA A 114 -3.82 -7.82 6.81
CA ALA A 114 -4.56 -7.33 7.97
C ALA A 114 -4.82 -5.82 7.91
N THR A 115 -3.87 -5.01 7.46
CA THR A 115 -3.97 -3.53 7.48
C THR A 115 -4.30 -2.90 6.13
N GLU A 116 -3.61 -3.27 5.05
CA GLU A 116 -3.77 -2.70 3.70
C GLU A 116 -4.74 -3.49 2.80
N GLY A 117 -5.00 -4.76 3.12
CA GLY A 117 -6.03 -5.58 2.47
C GLY A 117 -5.49 -6.30 1.24
N MET A 118 -4.17 -6.30 1.11
CA MET A 118 -3.42 -6.89 0.03
C MET A 118 -2.10 -7.41 0.59
N THR A 119 -1.46 -8.33 -0.13
CA THR A 119 -0.15 -8.84 0.28
C THR A 119 0.91 -7.74 0.23
N PHE A 120 1.98 -7.89 1.01
CA PHE A 120 3.11 -6.97 1.02
C PHE A 120 3.72 -6.83 -0.40
N GLY A 121 3.84 -7.95 -1.13
CA GLY A 121 4.29 -7.94 -2.52
C GLY A 121 3.41 -7.09 -3.44
N ARG A 122 2.08 -7.23 -3.33
CA ARG A 122 1.12 -6.44 -4.12
C ARG A 122 1.19 -4.96 -3.77
N TYR A 123 1.27 -4.64 -2.47
CA TYR A 123 1.43 -3.27 -2.00
C TYR A 123 2.68 -2.61 -2.61
N VAL A 124 3.83 -3.28 -2.57
CA VAL A 124 5.09 -2.78 -3.15
C VAL A 124 4.97 -2.56 -4.66
N VAL A 125 4.30 -3.45 -5.38
CA VAL A 125 4.04 -3.30 -6.82
C VAL A 125 3.20 -2.05 -7.10
N LEU A 126 2.10 -1.85 -6.36
CA LEU A 126 1.20 -0.72 -6.56
C LEU A 126 1.87 0.62 -6.25
N GLN A 127 2.57 0.73 -5.12
CA GLN A 127 3.31 1.95 -4.76
C GLN A 127 4.40 2.30 -5.78
N ARG A 128 5.07 1.27 -6.33
CA ARG A 128 6.04 1.45 -7.40
C ARG A 128 5.39 1.97 -8.69
N LEU A 129 4.19 1.51 -9.03
CA LEU A 129 3.41 2.02 -10.16
C LEU A 129 2.91 3.44 -9.91
N ASP A 130 2.47 3.76 -8.69
CA ASP A 130 2.07 5.11 -8.33
C ASP A 130 3.24 6.08 -8.51
N LYS A 131 4.46 5.66 -8.16
CA LYS A 131 5.67 6.45 -8.45
C LYS A 131 5.96 6.63 -9.95
N VAL A 132 5.64 5.63 -10.78
CA VAL A 132 5.73 5.76 -12.24
C VAL A 132 4.76 6.82 -12.75
N ILE A 133 3.50 6.74 -12.32
CA ILE A 133 2.45 7.70 -12.70
C ILE A 133 2.83 9.11 -12.25
N GLU A 134 3.29 9.25 -11.01
CA GLU A 134 3.79 10.52 -10.47
C GLU A 134 4.87 11.11 -11.38
N ARG A 135 5.87 10.32 -11.77
CA ARG A 135 6.96 10.79 -12.66
C ARG A 135 6.48 11.12 -14.07
N LEU A 136 5.57 10.33 -14.64
CA LEU A 136 4.99 10.61 -15.95
C LEU A 136 4.21 11.93 -15.96
N THR A 137 3.54 12.24 -14.85
CA THR A 137 2.64 13.40 -14.75
C THR A 137 3.37 14.67 -14.32
N TYR A 138 4.37 14.55 -13.44
CA TYR A 138 4.95 15.70 -12.73
C TYR A 138 6.44 15.90 -13.00
N SER A 139 7.07 15.15 -13.90
CA SER A 139 8.47 15.34 -14.27
C SER A 139 8.68 15.45 -15.77
N ASN A 140 9.83 16.01 -16.16
CA ASN A 140 10.27 16.10 -17.55
C ASN A 140 11.08 14.88 -18.01
N ALA A 141 11.10 13.80 -17.22
CA ALA A 141 11.84 12.59 -17.55
C ALA A 141 11.21 11.84 -18.73
N THR A 142 12.05 11.22 -19.54
CA THR A 142 11.63 10.30 -20.61
C THR A 142 11.14 8.96 -20.02
N ILE A 143 10.33 8.22 -20.76
CA ILE A 143 9.81 6.91 -20.30
C ILE A 143 10.96 5.94 -19.99
N THR A 144 12.03 5.96 -20.80
CA THR A 144 13.24 5.16 -20.56
C THR A 144 13.93 5.54 -19.25
N GLU A 145 14.05 6.83 -18.92
CA GLU A 145 14.60 7.28 -17.63
C GLU A 145 13.71 6.89 -16.46
N ILE A 146 12.39 7.04 -16.60
CA ILE A 146 11.41 6.64 -15.57
C ILE A 146 11.50 5.14 -15.33
N ALA A 147 11.58 4.33 -16.39
CA ALA A 147 11.76 2.89 -16.30
C ALA A 147 13.02 2.55 -15.51
N ARG A 148 14.15 3.18 -15.82
CA ARG A 148 15.40 3.01 -15.07
C ARG A 148 15.21 3.42 -13.62
N GLN A 149 14.78 4.65 -13.33
CA GLN A 149 14.64 5.20 -11.98
C GLN A 149 13.71 4.37 -11.08
N THR A 150 12.68 3.75 -11.66
CA THR A 150 11.74 2.89 -10.93
C THR A 150 12.12 1.41 -11.02
N GLY A 151 13.31 1.07 -11.52
CA GLY A 151 13.88 -0.29 -11.52
C GLY A 151 13.28 -1.26 -12.54
N TYR A 152 12.59 -0.78 -13.57
CA TYR A 152 12.17 -1.61 -14.69
C TYR A 152 13.36 -1.89 -15.61
N ARG A 153 13.33 -3.05 -16.26
CA ARG A 153 14.40 -3.50 -17.14
C ARG A 153 14.55 -2.63 -18.39
N ASN A 154 13.43 -2.15 -18.90
CA ASN A 154 13.33 -1.27 -20.05
C ASN A 154 11.95 -0.62 -20.07
N GLU A 155 11.77 0.32 -20.99
CA GLU A 155 10.52 0.99 -21.26
C GLU A 155 9.40 0.01 -21.60
N ALA A 156 9.61 -0.93 -22.53
CA ALA A 156 8.58 -1.89 -22.93
C ALA A 156 7.98 -2.68 -21.74
N HIS A 157 8.81 -3.07 -20.77
CA HIS A 157 8.35 -3.72 -19.55
C HIS A 157 7.53 -2.78 -18.67
N LEU A 158 7.94 -1.52 -18.51
CA LEU A 158 7.15 -0.52 -17.77
C LEU A 158 5.79 -0.31 -18.43
N ILE A 159 5.75 -0.10 -19.75
CA ILE A 159 4.51 0.18 -20.50
C ILE A 159 3.52 -0.97 -20.34
N ARG A 160 3.98 -2.20 -20.60
CA ARG A 160 3.12 -3.40 -20.49
C ARG A 160 2.58 -3.60 -19.08
N HIS A 161 3.41 -3.35 -18.06
CA HIS A 161 2.99 -3.50 -16.68
C HIS A 161 2.02 -2.40 -16.24
N LEU A 162 2.28 -1.15 -16.62
CA LEU A 162 1.40 -0.02 -16.34
C LEU A 162 0.02 -0.24 -16.98
N ASP A 163 -0.01 -0.60 -18.26
CA ASP A 163 -1.26 -0.85 -18.98
C ASP A 163 -2.04 -2.04 -18.38
N ALA A 164 -1.35 -3.14 -18.07
CA ALA A 164 -1.99 -4.30 -17.42
C ALA A 164 -2.59 -3.98 -16.04
N GLU A 165 -1.97 -3.08 -15.28
CA GLU A 165 -2.34 -2.79 -13.88
C GLU A 165 -3.26 -1.57 -13.71
N ARG A 166 -3.24 -0.66 -14.69
CA ARG A 166 -3.99 0.61 -14.65
C ARG A 166 -4.96 0.79 -15.81
N GLY A 167 -4.89 -0.06 -16.83
CA GLY A 167 -5.73 0.02 -18.04
C GLY A 167 -5.48 1.28 -18.88
N LEU A 168 -4.36 1.97 -18.64
CA LEU A 168 -4.02 3.25 -19.27
C LEU A 168 -2.55 3.26 -19.70
N PRO A 169 -2.24 3.64 -20.95
CA PRO A 169 -0.87 3.73 -21.42
C PRO A 169 -0.16 4.98 -20.88
N PRO A 170 1.18 5.03 -20.92
CA PRO A 170 1.95 6.21 -20.49
C PRO A 170 1.50 7.52 -21.19
N ALA A 171 1.12 7.44 -22.46
CA ALA A 171 0.65 8.59 -23.25
C ALA A 171 -0.52 9.33 -22.58
N HIS A 172 -1.41 8.61 -21.89
CA HIS A 172 -2.51 9.22 -21.14
C HIS A 172 -1.98 10.17 -20.05
N PHE A 173 -0.98 9.73 -19.27
CA PHE A 173 -0.41 10.51 -18.18
C PHE A 173 0.49 11.65 -18.69
N LEU A 174 1.18 11.46 -19.82
CA LEU A 174 1.96 12.52 -20.46
C LEU A 174 1.06 13.64 -21.00
N ALA A 175 -0.11 13.33 -21.55
CA ALA A 175 -1.07 14.35 -21.98
C ALA A 175 -1.58 15.21 -20.81
N LEU A 176 -1.73 14.63 -19.61
CA LEU A 176 -2.06 15.39 -18.40
C LEU A 176 -0.93 16.35 -18.02
N ARG A 177 0.33 15.93 -18.15
CA ARG A 177 1.50 16.80 -17.96
C ARG A 177 1.46 17.97 -18.95
N ASP A 178 1.27 17.70 -20.23
CA ASP A 178 1.28 18.74 -21.27
C ASP A 178 0.13 19.74 -21.06
N THR A 179 -1.04 19.28 -20.62
CA THR A 179 -2.16 20.14 -20.23
C THR A 179 -1.81 21.04 -19.05
N ARG A 180 -1.11 20.53 -18.03
CA ARG A 180 -0.62 21.36 -16.90
C ARG A 180 0.41 22.39 -17.35
N MET A 181 1.38 21.97 -18.16
CA MET A 181 2.44 22.85 -18.66
C MET A 181 1.89 23.93 -19.60
N GLY A 182 0.82 23.65 -20.36
CA GLY A 182 0.13 24.63 -21.20
C GLY A 182 -0.77 25.61 -20.43
N GLN A 183 -1.04 25.36 -19.14
CA GLN A 183 -1.83 26.22 -18.25
C GLN A 183 -0.96 27.08 -17.32
N GLU A 184 0.37 26.93 -17.31
CA GLU A 184 1.27 27.87 -16.62
C GLU A 184 1.62 29.05 -17.55
N PRO A 185 1.09 30.27 -17.31
CA PRO A 185 1.58 31.45 -18.01
C PRO A 185 3.02 31.71 -17.52
N HIS A 186 3.92 31.93 -18.48
CA HIS A 186 5.35 32.20 -18.32
C HIS A 186 5.77 32.71 -16.93
N ARG A 187 6.36 31.83 -16.10
CA ARG A 187 7.18 32.29 -14.98
C ARG A 187 8.53 32.74 -15.55
N LEU A 188 8.57 34.03 -15.89
CA LEU A 188 9.72 34.88 -16.22
C LEU A 188 11.07 34.17 -16.40
N VAL A 189 11.49 34.06 -17.66
CA VAL A 189 12.91 34.17 -18.03
C VAL A 189 13.26 35.66 -17.97
N MET A 190 13.99 36.09 -16.94
CA MET A 190 14.76 37.35 -16.90
C MET A 190 16.01 37.04 -16.05
N ALA A 191 17.07 36.50 -16.67
CA ALA A 191 18.28 37.21 -17.15
C ALA A 191 19.39 37.26 -16.07
N PRO A 192 20.67 36.99 -16.43
CA PRO A 192 21.78 37.02 -15.49
C PRO A 192 22.05 38.47 -15.07
N VAL A 193 21.99 38.76 -13.77
CA VAL A 193 22.50 40.03 -13.24
C VAL A 193 24.01 40.01 -13.38
N GLY A 194 24.50 40.90 -14.22
CA GLY A 194 25.90 41.09 -14.53
C GLY A 194 26.73 41.53 -13.33
N ILE A 195 28.00 41.21 -13.46
CA ILE A 195 29.14 41.62 -12.67
C ILE A 195 29.21 43.16 -12.62
N ASN A 196 29.35 43.72 -11.42
CA ASN A 196 30.28 44.81 -11.15
C ASN A 196 30.74 44.74 -9.69
#